data_AF-A0A3B9NQ94-F1
#
_entry.id   AF-A0A3B9NQ94-F1
#
_cell.length_a   1.000
_cell.length_b   1.000
_cell.length_c   1.000
_cell.angle_alpha   90.00
_cell.angle_beta   90.00
_cell.angle_gamma   90.00
#
_symmetry.space_group_name_H-M   'P 1'
#
loop_
_entity.id
_entity.type
_entity.pdbx_description
1 polymer ?
#
loop_
_entity_poly.entity_id
_entity_poly.type
_entity_poly.pdbx_seq_one_letter_code
_entity_poly.pdbx_strand_id
1 'polypeptide(L)'
;MVAVPSIIHRRTFPIVLATFIILIAASCARATPELKGQATRSPASQAITVMTYNIQQLGYPNWIADHFEKQRLALIPETIETFAPRPDVLVLQEVFTQHAYDFLLSTLSEVYPYHTQVVGEDCKDPRWRSISGNCRMSLYKGNSGLLIFSRWPIEQQHAYVFDAVRVSKTFDFLARKGVVYAKIEVAQNDPNRLAEPMMLHVFGTHLQASAAEHDIRLLQLDEMRRFIDGFEIPKDQAVILAGDFNISSIDQSGFNDMLAHAMAKVTLEKGGVGSISDSTNGYRRLLKGKKAEGRADLTLDYVLFRRDHLQPMNKPKLQVIDFKSSVAWRGDRLFKPNVELNDLSDHYPAIMQFEFSVSD
;
A
#
# COMPACT_ATOMS: atom_id res chain seq x y z
N MET A 1 -75.25 -12.83 55.87
CA MET A 1 -76.10 -13.21 54.73
C MET A 1 -77.25 -12.22 54.65
N VAL A 2 -77.33 -11.51 53.51
CA VAL A 2 -78.52 -10.86 52.93
C VAL A 2 -79.19 -9.69 53.68
N ALA A 3 -79.21 -8.57 52.94
CA ALA A 3 -80.18 -7.47 52.87
C ALA A 3 -80.29 -6.43 54.00
N VAL A 4 -79.99 -5.17 53.62
CA VAL A 4 -80.75 -3.99 54.02
C VAL A 4 -81.02 -3.15 52.76
N PRO A 5 -82.29 -2.82 52.43
CA PRO A 5 -82.64 -2.07 51.23
C PRO A 5 -82.90 -0.57 51.49
N SER A 6 -82.55 0.22 50.47
CA SER A 6 -83.17 1.44 49.92
C SER A 6 -84.04 2.38 50.78
N ILE A 7 -83.90 3.68 50.53
CA ILE A 7 -84.88 4.68 50.01
C ILE A 7 -84.25 6.06 50.34
N ILE A 8 -84.20 7.07 49.44
CA ILE A 8 -85.16 8.18 49.38
C ILE A 8 -84.86 9.03 48.12
N HIS A 9 -85.93 9.33 47.37
CA HIS A 9 -86.04 10.30 46.28
C HIS A 9 -85.68 11.74 46.65
N ARG A 10 -85.24 12.55 45.67
CA ARG A 10 -86.00 13.76 45.23
C ARG A 10 -85.34 14.45 44.02
N ARG A 11 -86.17 14.77 43.03
CA ARG A 11 -85.91 15.76 41.97
C ARG A 11 -86.41 17.13 42.44
N THR A 12 -85.66 18.20 42.18
CA THR A 12 -86.16 19.58 41.96
C THR A 12 -85.08 20.44 41.28
N PHE A 13 -85.41 20.99 40.09
CA PHE A 13 -84.77 22.16 39.44
C PHE A 13 -85.32 23.46 40.08
N PRO A 14 -84.98 24.70 39.63
CA PRO A 14 -83.71 25.32 39.20
C PRO A 14 -83.48 26.67 39.94
N ILE A 15 -82.26 27.23 40.01
CA ILE A 15 -82.08 28.68 40.21
C ILE A 15 -80.91 29.19 39.35
N VAL A 16 -81.24 30.23 38.59
CA VAL A 16 -80.41 31.07 37.72
C VAL A 16 -79.43 31.89 38.54
N LEU A 17 -78.15 31.93 38.15
CA LEU A 17 -77.38 33.19 38.23
C LEU A 17 -76.24 33.19 37.21
N ALA A 18 -76.28 34.21 36.37
CA ALA A 18 -75.29 34.53 35.35
C ALA A 18 -74.07 35.24 35.96
N THR A 19 -73.03 35.35 35.13
CA THR A 19 -71.77 36.12 35.28
C THR A 19 -70.67 35.39 36.06
N PHE A 20 -69.40 35.27 35.63
CA PHE A 20 -68.57 36.06 34.72
C PHE A 20 -67.67 35.10 33.88
N ILE A 21 -67.47 35.42 32.60
CA ILE A 21 -66.51 34.75 31.73
C ILE A 21 -65.12 35.33 32.04
N ILE A 22 -64.19 34.49 32.50
CA ILE A 22 -62.76 34.75 32.41
C ILE A 22 -62.21 33.80 31.34
N LEU A 23 -61.85 34.35 30.18
CA LEU A 23 -61.11 33.66 29.15
C LEU A 23 -59.70 33.37 29.68
N ILE A 24 -59.37 32.10 29.92
CA ILE A 24 -58.00 31.63 29.89
C ILE A 24 -57.87 30.75 28.65
N ALA A 25 -57.28 31.29 27.60
CA ALA A 25 -56.89 30.54 26.42
C ALA A 25 -55.72 29.62 26.80
N ALA A 26 -56.01 28.41 27.27
CA ALA A 26 -55.03 27.34 27.31
C ALA A 26 -54.83 26.84 25.87
N SER A 27 -53.79 27.34 25.21
CA SER A 27 -53.32 26.80 23.94
C SER A 27 -52.78 25.40 24.18
N CYS A 28 -53.59 24.37 23.89
CA CYS A 28 -53.10 23.01 23.73
C CYS A 28 -52.31 22.93 22.42
N ALA A 29 -51.06 23.40 22.45
CA ALA A 29 -50.10 23.04 21.42
C ALA A 29 -49.84 21.54 21.54
N ARG A 30 -50.46 20.76 20.65
CA ARG A 30 -50.11 19.35 20.43
C ARG A 30 -48.67 19.34 19.95
N ALA A 31 -47.74 18.95 20.81
CA ALA A 31 -46.37 18.69 20.40
C ALA A 31 -46.39 17.56 19.37
N THR A 32 -46.24 17.92 18.09
CA THR A 32 -45.83 16.96 17.07
C THR A 32 -44.47 16.42 17.49
N PRO A 33 -44.28 15.09 17.57
CA PRO A 33 -42.96 14.55 17.83
C PRO A 33 -42.05 15.02 16.69
N GLU A 34 -41.06 15.85 17.04
CA GLU A 34 -39.92 16.10 16.16
C GLU A 34 -39.34 14.73 15.81
N LEU A 35 -39.41 14.36 14.52
CA LEU A 35 -38.51 13.35 13.99
C LEU A 35 -37.10 13.87 14.28
N LYS A 36 -36.47 13.35 15.34
CA LYS A 36 -35.02 13.43 15.50
C LYS A 36 -34.45 12.91 14.19
N GLY A 37 -33.90 13.82 13.38
CA GLY A 37 -33.16 13.44 12.20
C GLY A 37 -32.16 12.37 12.63
N GLN A 38 -32.23 11.20 12.00
CA GLN A 38 -31.13 10.25 12.07
C GLN A 38 -29.89 11.04 11.68
N ALA A 39 -29.00 11.27 12.63
CA ALA A 39 -27.67 11.73 12.31
C ALA A 39 -27.14 10.74 11.28
N THR A 40 -26.98 11.18 10.04
CA THR A 40 -26.30 10.41 9.01
C THR A 40 -24.91 10.14 9.55
N ARG A 41 -24.73 8.93 10.12
CA ARG A 41 -23.44 8.48 10.62
C ARG A 41 -22.51 8.55 9.42
N SER A 42 -21.41 9.31 9.55
CA SER A 42 -20.39 9.33 8.50
C SER A 42 -20.01 7.88 8.19
N PRO A 43 -19.93 7.50 6.90
CA PRO A 43 -19.57 6.13 6.53
C PRO A 43 -18.25 5.78 7.21
N ALA A 44 -18.19 4.57 7.75
CA ALA A 44 -16.98 4.02 8.34
C ALA A 44 -15.83 4.08 7.33
N SER A 45 -14.62 4.40 7.80
CA SER A 45 -13.43 4.44 6.95
C SER A 45 -12.27 3.68 7.58
N GLN A 46 -11.48 3.03 6.74
CA GLN A 46 -10.23 2.38 7.11
C GLN A 46 -9.05 3.11 6.49
N ALA A 47 -8.12 3.56 7.32
CA ALA A 47 -6.84 4.10 6.86
C ALA A 47 -5.86 2.94 6.59
N ILE A 48 -5.17 3.01 5.45
CA ILE A 48 -4.20 1.99 5.00
C ILE A 48 -2.98 2.71 4.46
N THR A 49 -1.80 2.38 4.97
CA THR A 49 -0.54 2.93 4.49
C THR A 49 0.24 1.87 3.71
N VAL A 50 0.59 2.15 2.45
CA VAL A 50 1.39 1.25 1.61
C VAL A 50 2.72 1.92 1.28
N MET A 51 3.81 1.18 1.47
CA MET A 51 5.17 1.61 1.10
C MET A 51 5.77 0.65 0.08
N THR A 52 6.43 1.19 -0.94
CA THR A 52 7.29 0.42 -1.85
C THR A 52 8.75 0.79 -1.63
N TYR A 53 9.64 -0.21 -1.68
CA TYR A 53 11.07 0.02 -1.49
C TYR A 53 11.94 -0.98 -2.26
N ASN A 54 12.73 -0.47 -3.21
CA ASN A 54 13.82 -1.22 -3.81
C ASN A 54 15.02 -1.25 -2.85
N ILE A 55 15.38 -2.42 -2.33
CA ILE A 55 16.41 -2.57 -1.29
C ILE A 55 17.80 -2.94 -1.82
N GLN A 56 17.92 -3.14 -3.13
CA GLN A 56 19.16 -3.47 -3.83
C GLN A 56 19.98 -4.59 -3.16
N GLN A 57 19.37 -5.75 -2.93
CA GLN A 57 20.05 -6.96 -2.43
C GLN A 57 20.37 -7.88 -3.62
N LEU A 58 21.37 -7.46 -4.41
CA LEU A 58 21.75 -8.03 -5.71
C LEU A 58 22.54 -9.35 -5.60
N GLY A 59 23.05 -9.69 -4.42
CA GLY A 59 23.88 -10.86 -4.19
C GLY A 59 25.36 -10.64 -4.52
N TYR A 60 25.83 -9.39 -4.57
CA TYR A 60 27.25 -9.14 -4.69
C TYR A 60 27.99 -9.58 -3.42
N PRO A 61 29.17 -10.21 -3.53
CA PRO A 61 30.03 -10.40 -2.37
C PRO A 61 30.31 -9.05 -1.71
N ASN A 62 30.13 -8.95 -0.39
CA ASN A 62 30.18 -7.68 0.36
C ASN A 62 31.46 -6.83 0.15
N TRP A 63 32.55 -7.44 -0.32
CA TRP A 63 33.85 -6.81 -0.58
C TRP A 63 34.05 -6.36 -2.04
N ILE A 64 33.08 -6.60 -2.93
CA ILE A 64 33.14 -6.24 -4.36
C ILE A 64 32.21 -5.05 -4.64
N ALA A 65 32.71 -4.13 -5.47
CA ALA A 65 31.95 -3.05 -6.11
C ALA A 65 31.21 -2.08 -5.15
N ASP A 66 31.70 -1.92 -3.91
CA ASP A 66 31.20 -0.95 -2.94
C ASP A 66 29.68 -1.14 -2.62
N HIS A 67 29.14 -2.36 -2.70
CA HIS A 67 27.70 -2.62 -2.49
C HIS A 67 27.25 -2.77 -1.03
N PHE A 68 28.08 -3.33 -0.15
CA PHE A 68 27.83 -3.44 1.31
C PHE A 68 26.43 -3.99 1.69
N GLU A 69 25.94 -4.99 0.94
CA GLU A 69 24.57 -5.50 1.06
C GLU A 69 24.23 -5.96 2.48
N LYS A 70 25.15 -6.68 3.14
CA LYS A 70 24.97 -7.17 4.52
C LYS A 70 24.76 -6.03 5.52
N GLN A 71 25.58 -5.00 5.45
CA GLN A 71 25.51 -3.87 6.39
C GLN A 71 24.19 -3.11 6.23
N ARG A 72 23.77 -2.88 4.98
CA ARG A 72 22.50 -2.21 4.69
C ARG A 72 21.31 -3.07 5.11
N LEU A 73 21.31 -4.35 4.73
CA LEU A 73 20.24 -5.30 5.05
C LEU A 73 19.96 -5.36 6.55
N ALA A 74 21.02 -5.39 7.38
CA ALA A 74 20.89 -5.47 8.82
C ALA A 74 20.12 -4.30 9.46
N LEU A 75 20.09 -3.13 8.82
CA LEU A 75 19.47 -1.91 9.34
C LEU A 75 18.09 -1.62 8.71
N ILE A 76 17.72 -2.33 7.64
CA ILE A 76 16.42 -2.12 6.96
C ILE A 76 15.24 -2.39 7.91
N PRO A 77 15.13 -3.54 8.61
CA PRO A 77 13.99 -3.83 9.48
C PRO A 77 13.80 -2.78 10.58
N GLU A 78 14.86 -2.48 11.34
CA GLU A 78 14.82 -1.49 12.42
C GLU A 78 14.40 -0.10 11.91
N THR A 79 14.92 0.31 10.75
CA THR A 79 14.56 1.62 10.16
C THR A 79 13.09 1.65 9.73
N ILE A 80 12.56 0.56 9.15
CA ILE A 80 11.14 0.45 8.80
C ILE A 80 10.25 0.51 10.04
N GLU A 81 10.64 -0.18 11.11
CA GLU A 81 9.85 -0.26 12.34
C GLU A 81 9.82 1.06 13.11
N THR A 82 10.93 1.79 13.13
CA THR A 82 11.05 3.06 13.85
C THR A 82 10.55 4.27 13.06
N PHE A 83 10.39 4.14 11.74
CA PHE A 83 9.87 5.20 10.88
C PHE A 83 8.37 5.47 11.09
N ALA A 84 7.96 6.74 10.95
CA ALA A 84 6.56 7.17 11.06
C ALA A 84 6.15 8.04 9.83
N PRO A 85 4.96 7.79 9.22
CA PRO A 85 4.03 6.73 9.56
C PRO A 85 4.57 5.35 9.15
N ARG A 86 4.44 4.38 10.07
CA ARG A 86 4.80 2.99 9.78
C ARG A 86 3.81 2.43 8.75
N PRO A 87 4.28 1.80 7.67
CA PRO A 87 3.38 1.23 6.67
C PRO A 87 2.63 0.02 7.22
N ASP A 88 1.46 -0.26 6.65
CA ASP A 88 0.69 -1.48 6.94
C ASP A 88 0.98 -2.59 5.93
N VAL A 89 1.36 -2.21 4.71
CA VAL A 89 1.82 -3.12 3.66
C VAL A 89 3.15 -2.61 3.09
N LEU A 90 4.14 -3.50 3.02
CA LEU A 90 5.45 -3.25 2.42
C LEU A 90 5.56 -4.04 1.12
N VAL A 91 6.03 -3.39 0.07
CA VAL A 91 6.26 -3.99 -1.24
C VAL A 91 7.72 -3.80 -1.59
N LEU A 92 8.52 -4.85 -1.49
CA LEU A 92 9.97 -4.81 -1.67
C LEU A 92 10.36 -5.27 -3.07
N GLN A 93 11.38 -4.62 -3.62
CA GLN A 93 12.04 -5.01 -4.88
C GLN A 93 13.51 -5.37 -4.60
N GLU A 94 14.10 -6.15 -5.51
CA GLU A 94 15.50 -6.59 -5.47
C GLU A 94 15.89 -7.40 -4.22
N VAL A 95 14.96 -8.19 -3.66
CA VAL A 95 15.24 -9.22 -2.66
C VAL A 95 15.77 -10.49 -3.35
N PHE A 96 16.91 -10.42 -4.05
CA PHE A 96 17.32 -11.49 -4.96
C PHE A 96 17.97 -12.70 -4.27
N THR A 97 18.48 -12.55 -3.04
CA THR A 97 19.19 -13.63 -2.34
C THR A 97 18.29 -14.33 -1.32
N GLN A 98 18.46 -15.65 -1.20
CA GLN A 98 17.81 -16.44 -0.14
C GLN A 98 18.17 -15.91 1.26
N HIS A 99 19.42 -15.46 1.45
CA HIS A 99 19.84 -14.87 2.72
C HIS A 99 19.06 -13.60 3.07
N ALA A 100 18.87 -12.68 2.11
CA ALA A 100 18.08 -11.47 2.33
C ALA A 100 16.62 -11.81 2.64
N TYR A 101 16.03 -12.75 1.91
CA TYR A 101 14.68 -13.23 2.16
C TYR A 101 14.52 -13.80 3.58
N ASP A 102 15.37 -14.76 3.96
CA ASP A 102 15.30 -15.41 5.28
C ASP A 102 15.53 -14.40 6.42
N PHE A 103 16.47 -13.47 6.23
CA PHE A 103 16.75 -12.44 7.22
C PHE A 103 15.55 -11.50 7.42
N LEU A 104 14.96 -11.00 6.32
CA LEU A 104 13.79 -10.13 6.37
C LEU A 104 12.60 -10.83 7.02
N LEU A 105 12.34 -12.09 6.67
CA LEU A 105 11.32 -12.90 7.33
C LEU A 105 11.57 -12.99 8.84
N SER A 106 12.78 -13.35 9.25
CA SER A 106 13.09 -13.55 10.67
C SER A 106 12.99 -12.27 11.52
N THR A 107 13.14 -11.11 10.90
CA THR A 107 13.19 -9.81 11.60
C THR A 107 11.89 -9.04 11.50
N LEU A 108 11.24 -9.01 10.34
CA LEU A 108 10.00 -8.27 10.14
C LEU A 108 8.74 -9.02 10.59
N SER A 109 8.79 -10.34 10.80
CA SER A 109 7.58 -11.14 11.12
C SER A 109 6.91 -10.77 12.44
N GLU A 110 7.61 -10.13 13.37
CA GLU A 110 6.99 -9.63 14.61
C GLU A 110 5.95 -8.52 14.32
N VAL A 111 6.23 -7.67 13.33
CA VAL A 111 5.39 -6.52 12.97
C VAL A 111 4.54 -6.81 11.73
N TYR A 112 5.07 -7.58 10.78
CA TYR A 112 4.43 -7.99 9.54
C TYR A 112 4.42 -9.52 9.43
N PRO A 113 3.55 -10.22 10.17
CA PRO A 113 3.56 -11.68 10.24
C PRO A 113 3.14 -12.39 8.95
N TYR A 114 2.58 -11.65 7.98
CA TYR A 114 2.11 -12.20 6.72
C TYR A 114 2.97 -11.71 5.57
N HIS A 115 3.47 -12.63 4.76
CA HIS A 115 4.31 -12.29 3.62
C HIS A 115 4.10 -13.27 2.45
N THR A 116 4.49 -12.85 1.25
CA THR A 116 4.50 -13.71 0.06
C THR A 116 5.80 -14.51 -0.04
N GLN A 117 5.87 -15.38 -1.04
CA GLN A 117 7.13 -15.90 -1.57
C GLN A 117 7.76 -14.91 -2.56
N VAL A 118 9.03 -15.12 -2.90
CA VAL A 118 9.70 -14.35 -3.96
C VAL A 118 9.31 -14.91 -5.32
N VAL A 119 8.79 -14.07 -6.21
CA VAL A 119 8.31 -14.52 -7.53
C VAL A 119 9.47 -15.10 -8.35
N GLY A 120 9.25 -16.28 -8.92
CA GLY A 120 10.22 -16.93 -9.81
C GLY A 120 11.40 -17.64 -9.11
N GLU A 121 11.43 -17.71 -7.78
CA GLU A 121 12.39 -18.53 -7.02
C GLU A 121 12.10 -20.03 -7.23
N ASP A 122 10.92 -20.47 -6.80
CA ASP A 122 10.37 -21.78 -7.12
C ASP A 122 8.98 -21.62 -7.74
N CYS A 123 8.90 -21.85 -9.06
CA CYS A 123 7.65 -21.79 -9.82
C CYS A 123 6.67 -22.94 -9.48
N LYS A 124 7.02 -23.82 -8.55
CA LYS A 124 6.18 -24.92 -8.05
C LYS A 124 5.91 -24.82 -6.55
N ASP A 125 6.31 -23.74 -5.89
CA ASP A 125 6.06 -23.59 -4.45
C ASP A 125 4.54 -23.62 -4.19
N PRO A 126 4.05 -24.58 -3.37
CA PRO A 126 2.62 -24.80 -3.16
C PRO A 126 1.93 -23.65 -2.42
N ARG A 127 2.69 -22.71 -1.84
CA ARG A 127 2.14 -21.49 -1.23
C ARG A 127 1.59 -20.52 -2.27
N TRP A 128 2.04 -20.59 -3.52
CA TRP A 128 1.42 -19.85 -4.61
C TRP A 128 0.08 -20.46 -4.98
N ARG A 129 -1.00 -19.67 -4.93
CA ARG A 129 -2.30 -20.09 -5.43
C ARG A 129 -2.29 -20.26 -6.95
N SER A 130 -1.58 -19.39 -7.66
CA SER A 130 -1.23 -19.59 -9.07
C SER A 130 0.05 -18.84 -9.44
N ILE A 131 0.76 -19.39 -10.43
CA ILE A 131 1.87 -18.72 -11.10
C ILE A 131 1.63 -18.80 -12.60
N SER A 132 1.80 -17.69 -13.30
CA SER A 132 1.53 -17.57 -14.73
C SER A 132 2.59 -16.74 -15.46
N GLY A 133 2.52 -16.68 -16.78
CA GLY A 133 3.55 -16.08 -17.63
C GLY A 133 4.81 -16.96 -17.76
N ASN A 134 5.96 -16.34 -17.96
CA ASN A 134 7.22 -17.01 -18.31
C ASN A 134 7.99 -17.62 -17.13
N CYS A 135 7.30 -18.30 -16.20
CA CYS A 135 7.92 -18.96 -15.04
C CYS A 135 8.50 -20.34 -15.37
N ARG A 136 9.11 -20.51 -16.55
CA ARG A 136 9.80 -21.77 -16.88
C ARG A 136 11.15 -21.81 -16.17
N MET A 137 11.45 -22.95 -15.54
CA MET A 137 12.73 -23.19 -14.88
C MET A 137 13.86 -23.07 -15.90
N SER A 138 14.68 -22.02 -15.75
CA SER A 138 15.91 -21.79 -16.52
C SER A 138 17.06 -21.75 -15.53
N LEU A 139 18.14 -22.48 -15.83
CA LEU A 139 19.35 -22.54 -15.01
C LEU A 139 20.08 -21.18 -14.89
N TYR A 140 19.75 -20.22 -15.75
CA TYR A 140 20.48 -18.96 -15.88
C TYR A 140 19.68 -17.73 -15.42
N LYS A 141 18.37 -17.86 -15.18
CA LYS A 141 17.55 -16.72 -14.73
C LYS A 141 17.28 -16.83 -13.24
N GLY A 142 17.63 -15.78 -12.49
CA GLY A 142 17.32 -15.62 -11.08
C GLY A 142 15.84 -15.30 -10.83
N ASN A 143 15.46 -15.17 -9.57
CA ASN A 143 14.10 -14.75 -9.19
C ASN A 143 13.84 -13.26 -9.53
N SER A 144 12.63 -12.79 -9.22
CA SER A 144 12.17 -11.41 -9.46
C SER A 144 12.65 -10.38 -8.42
N GLY A 145 13.07 -10.84 -7.24
CA GLY A 145 13.31 -10.01 -6.06
C GLY A 145 12.05 -9.35 -5.48
N LEU A 146 10.85 -9.73 -5.90
CA LEU A 146 9.58 -9.15 -5.42
C LEU A 146 9.04 -9.86 -4.19
N LEU A 147 8.72 -9.10 -3.15
CA LEU A 147 8.22 -9.61 -1.88
C LEU A 147 7.21 -8.63 -1.27
N ILE A 148 6.06 -9.13 -0.81
CA ILE A 148 5.10 -8.33 -0.05
C ILE A 148 5.10 -8.79 1.41
N PHE A 149 5.13 -7.84 2.34
CA PHE A 149 4.80 -8.04 3.75
C PHE A 149 3.53 -7.27 4.11
N SER A 150 2.74 -7.80 5.03
CA SER A 150 1.47 -7.25 5.49
C SER A 150 1.30 -7.45 6.99
N ARG A 151 0.71 -6.44 7.64
CA ARG A 151 0.25 -6.56 9.04
C ARG A 151 -0.99 -7.44 9.18
N TRP A 152 -1.75 -7.58 8.10
CA TRP A 152 -3.00 -8.35 8.04
C TRP A 152 -2.86 -9.64 7.21
N PRO A 153 -3.71 -10.65 7.45
CA PRO A 153 -3.66 -11.92 6.74
C PRO A 153 -3.65 -11.77 5.21
N ILE A 154 -2.75 -12.52 4.55
CA ILE A 154 -2.77 -12.71 3.10
C ILE A 154 -3.58 -13.98 2.83
N GLU A 155 -4.79 -13.83 2.30
CA GLU A 155 -5.69 -14.94 1.99
C GLU A 155 -5.17 -15.75 0.79
N GLN A 156 -4.66 -15.04 -0.23
CA GLN A 156 -4.16 -15.63 -1.46
C GLN A 156 -2.95 -14.85 -1.96
N GLN A 157 -1.97 -15.59 -2.48
CA GLN A 157 -0.83 -15.03 -3.19
C GLN A 157 -0.72 -15.62 -4.59
N HIS A 158 -0.47 -14.77 -5.58
CA HIS A 158 -0.29 -15.16 -6.97
C HIS A 158 0.94 -14.47 -7.56
N ALA A 159 1.46 -15.05 -8.63
CA ALA A 159 2.62 -14.51 -9.33
C ALA A 159 2.42 -14.51 -10.84
N TYR A 160 3.01 -13.51 -11.49
CA TYR A 160 3.11 -13.42 -12.94
C TYR A 160 4.55 -13.08 -13.32
N VAL A 161 5.17 -13.86 -14.21
CA VAL A 161 6.51 -13.55 -14.75
C VAL A 161 6.33 -13.00 -16.16
N PHE A 162 6.87 -11.81 -16.44
CA PHE A 162 6.65 -11.15 -17.73
C PHE A 162 7.18 -11.98 -18.91
N ASP A 163 6.41 -12.00 -20.00
CA ASP A 163 6.81 -12.51 -21.30
C ASP A 163 7.63 -11.45 -22.06
N ALA A 164 7.26 -10.16 -21.94
CA ALA A 164 8.03 -9.04 -22.46
C ALA A 164 9.37 -8.88 -21.73
N VAL A 165 10.42 -9.42 -22.37
CA VAL A 165 11.80 -9.36 -21.91
C VAL A 165 12.67 -8.84 -23.05
N ARG A 166 13.62 -7.96 -22.72
CA ARG A 166 14.69 -7.56 -23.64
C ARG A 166 16.03 -7.96 -23.04
N VAL A 167 16.85 -8.63 -23.84
CA VAL A 167 18.23 -8.93 -23.45
C VAL A 167 18.99 -7.61 -23.42
N SER A 168 19.46 -7.22 -22.25
CA SER A 168 20.27 -6.03 -22.05
C SER A 168 21.72 -6.41 -21.77
N LYS A 169 22.62 -5.41 -21.74
CA LYS A 169 24.01 -5.60 -21.33
C LYS A 169 24.20 -5.58 -19.80
N THR A 170 23.14 -5.33 -19.03
CA THR A 170 23.17 -5.26 -17.56
C THR A 170 22.71 -6.58 -16.96
N PHE A 171 23.19 -6.96 -15.77
CA PHE A 171 22.77 -8.21 -15.11
C PHE A 171 21.26 -8.28 -14.82
N ASP A 172 20.56 -7.15 -14.88
CA ASP A 172 19.10 -7.04 -14.74
C ASP A 172 18.31 -7.94 -15.71
N PHE A 173 18.84 -8.28 -16.90
CA PHE A 173 18.17 -9.24 -17.80
C PHE A 173 18.07 -10.66 -17.23
N LEU A 174 18.91 -10.99 -16.24
CA LEU A 174 18.90 -12.31 -15.58
C LEU A 174 17.78 -12.40 -14.54
N ALA A 175 17.20 -11.29 -14.08
CA ALA A 175 16.08 -11.28 -13.16
C ALA A 175 14.78 -11.69 -13.87
N ARG A 176 13.96 -12.54 -13.22
CA ARG A 176 12.60 -12.85 -13.67
C ARG A 176 11.64 -11.74 -13.27
N LYS A 177 11.72 -10.58 -13.91
CA LYS A 177 10.80 -9.47 -13.67
C LYS A 177 9.34 -9.91 -13.86
N GLY A 178 8.46 -9.32 -13.07
CA GLY A 178 7.08 -9.79 -12.98
C GLY A 178 6.22 -8.99 -12.03
N VAL A 179 5.17 -9.65 -11.55
CA VAL A 179 4.18 -9.11 -10.62
C VAL A 179 3.96 -10.14 -9.51
N VAL A 180 4.01 -9.68 -8.26
CA VAL A 180 3.50 -10.41 -7.10
C VAL A 180 2.14 -9.84 -6.72
N TYR A 181 1.18 -10.68 -6.38
CA TYR A 181 -0.16 -10.26 -5.97
C TYR A 181 -0.48 -10.88 -4.61
N ALA A 182 -0.89 -10.03 -3.65
CA ALA A 182 -1.45 -10.42 -2.36
C ALA A 182 -2.90 -9.92 -2.25
N LYS A 183 -3.82 -10.84 -1.94
CA LYS A 183 -5.17 -10.52 -1.49
C LYS A 183 -5.17 -10.49 0.04
N ILE A 184 -5.37 -9.31 0.61
CA ILE A 184 -5.19 -9.01 2.03
C ILE A 184 -6.55 -8.76 2.69
N GLU A 185 -6.79 -9.45 3.79
CA GLU A 185 -7.99 -9.31 4.60
C GLU A 185 -7.76 -8.25 5.69
N VAL A 186 -8.12 -7.00 5.41
CA VAL A 186 -7.85 -5.87 6.31
C VAL A 186 -8.83 -5.90 7.48
N ALA A 187 -8.30 -6.20 8.67
CA ALA A 187 -9.07 -6.14 9.92
C ALA A 187 -9.43 -4.67 10.24
N GLN A 188 -10.69 -4.44 10.59
CA GLN A 188 -11.16 -3.10 10.93
C GLN A 188 -10.67 -2.69 12.32
N ASN A 189 -10.37 -1.39 12.49
CA ASN A 189 -9.83 -0.84 13.74
C ASN A 189 -10.82 -0.83 14.92
N ASP A 190 -12.10 -1.17 14.73
CA ASP A 190 -13.11 -1.20 15.79
C ASP A 190 -13.50 -2.65 16.15
N PRO A 191 -12.98 -3.21 17.27
CA PRO A 191 -13.29 -4.57 17.70
C PRO A 191 -14.76 -4.76 18.13
N ASN A 192 -15.54 -3.67 18.28
CA ASN A 192 -16.97 -3.75 18.59
C ASN A 192 -17.85 -3.76 17.33
N ARG A 193 -17.27 -3.66 16.13
CA ARG A 193 -18.00 -3.74 14.87
C ARG A 193 -17.93 -5.15 14.30
N LEU A 194 -19.10 -5.78 14.21
CA LEU A 194 -19.34 -6.98 13.39
C LEU A 194 -19.45 -6.54 11.93
N ALA A 195 -18.35 -6.15 11.32
CA ALA A 195 -18.30 -5.81 9.90
C ALA A 195 -17.41 -6.82 9.17
N GLU A 196 -17.82 -7.18 7.96
CA GLU A 196 -17.00 -8.01 7.07
C GLU A 196 -15.64 -7.32 6.83
N PRO A 197 -14.55 -8.09 6.76
CA PRO A 197 -13.23 -7.54 6.52
C PRO A 197 -13.17 -6.85 5.15
N MET A 198 -12.42 -5.75 5.08
CA MET A 198 -12.18 -5.10 3.80
C MET A 198 -11.15 -5.91 3.01
N MET A 199 -11.46 -6.24 1.76
CA MET A 199 -10.50 -6.87 0.84
C MET A 199 -9.64 -5.81 0.16
N LEU A 200 -8.33 -5.88 0.40
CA LEU A 200 -7.31 -5.07 -0.24
C LEU A 200 -6.49 -5.94 -1.21
N HIS A 201 -6.37 -5.50 -2.45
CA HIS A 201 -5.59 -6.18 -3.47
C HIS A 201 -4.32 -5.40 -3.75
N VAL A 202 -3.15 -5.98 -3.45
CA VAL A 202 -1.86 -5.31 -3.65
C VAL A 202 -1.03 -6.06 -4.67
N PHE A 203 -0.65 -5.37 -5.74
CA PHE A 203 0.21 -5.87 -6.80
C PHE A 203 1.58 -5.19 -6.73
N GLY A 204 2.62 -5.96 -6.45
CA GLY A 204 4.00 -5.52 -6.43
C GLY A 204 4.69 -5.77 -7.77
N THR A 205 5.50 -4.83 -8.27
CA THR A 205 6.27 -5.03 -9.51
C THR A 205 7.65 -4.38 -9.49
N HIS A 206 8.51 -4.81 -10.41
CA HIS A 206 9.76 -4.15 -10.75
C HIS A 206 9.93 -4.27 -12.27
N LEU A 207 9.68 -3.17 -12.99
CA LEU A 207 9.68 -3.17 -14.45
C LEU A 207 11.11 -3.13 -15.03
N GLN A 208 11.22 -3.34 -16.33
CA GLN A 208 12.47 -3.30 -17.09
C GLN A 208 13.27 -2.03 -16.77
N ALA A 209 14.52 -2.21 -16.34
CA ALA A 209 15.42 -1.11 -16.03
C ALA A 209 15.83 -0.36 -17.31
N SER A 210 16.67 0.68 -17.15
CA SER A 210 17.18 1.54 -18.24
C SER A 210 16.14 2.45 -18.90
N ALA A 211 16.42 3.76 -18.91
CA ALA A 211 15.53 4.75 -19.52
C ALA A 211 15.17 4.45 -20.99
N ALA A 212 16.07 3.83 -21.74
CA ALA A 212 15.91 3.53 -23.17
C ALA A 212 14.87 2.42 -23.48
N GLU A 213 14.39 1.68 -22.48
CA GLU A 213 13.53 0.50 -22.68
C GLU A 213 12.05 0.80 -22.36
N HIS A 214 11.59 2.01 -22.68
CA HIS A 214 10.20 2.46 -22.44
C HIS A 214 9.17 1.56 -23.10
N ASP A 215 9.41 1.15 -24.33
CA ASP A 215 8.54 0.25 -25.09
C ASP A 215 8.32 -1.11 -24.41
N ILE A 216 9.37 -1.69 -23.82
CA ILE A 216 9.27 -2.94 -23.05
C ILE A 216 8.46 -2.72 -21.78
N ARG A 217 8.67 -1.60 -21.09
CA ARG A 217 7.87 -1.27 -19.89
C ARG A 217 6.40 -1.14 -20.21
N LEU A 218 6.02 -0.55 -21.35
CA LEU A 218 4.61 -0.48 -21.76
C LEU A 218 4.00 -1.87 -22.01
N LEU A 219 4.75 -2.78 -22.65
CA LEU A 219 4.32 -4.17 -22.81
C LEU A 219 4.14 -4.90 -21.47
N GLN A 220 5.07 -4.70 -20.54
CA GLN A 220 4.98 -5.26 -19.18
C GLN A 220 3.79 -4.68 -18.40
N LEU A 221 3.50 -3.39 -18.54
CA LEU A 221 2.31 -2.77 -17.95
C LEU A 221 1.01 -3.34 -18.54
N ASP A 222 0.98 -3.61 -19.84
CA ASP A 222 -0.16 -4.28 -20.48
C ASP A 222 -0.34 -5.72 -20.01
N GLU A 223 0.75 -6.45 -19.80
CA GLU A 223 0.73 -7.79 -19.18
C GLU A 223 0.23 -7.74 -17.74
N MET A 224 0.76 -6.82 -16.93
CA MET A 224 0.29 -6.59 -15.55
C MET A 224 -1.20 -6.25 -15.52
N ARG A 225 -1.66 -5.37 -16.42
CA ARG A 225 -3.09 -5.04 -16.54
C ARG A 225 -3.93 -6.27 -16.87
N ARG A 226 -3.55 -7.08 -17.87
CA ARG A 226 -4.27 -8.31 -18.20
C ARG A 226 -4.28 -9.31 -17.03
N PHE A 227 -3.17 -9.40 -16.30
CA PHE A 227 -3.08 -10.24 -15.10
C PHE A 227 -4.06 -9.78 -14.02
N ILE A 228 -4.10 -8.48 -13.71
CA ILE A 228 -5.06 -7.89 -12.76
C ILE A 228 -6.51 -8.11 -13.22
N ASP A 229 -6.80 -7.75 -14.47
CA ASP A 229 -8.16 -7.81 -15.04
C ASP A 229 -8.68 -9.26 -15.08
N GLY A 230 -7.79 -10.27 -15.21
CA GLY A 230 -8.13 -11.70 -15.20
C GLY A 230 -8.63 -12.26 -13.85
N PHE A 231 -8.47 -11.52 -12.76
CA PHE A 231 -9.06 -11.91 -11.46
C PHE A 231 -10.50 -11.43 -11.28
N GLU A 232 -11.01 -10.59 -12.19
CA GLU A 232 -12.37 -10.03 -12.13
C GLU A 232 -12.69 -9.42 -10.76
N ILE A 233 -11.72 -8.68 -10.19
CA ILE A 233 -11.84 -8.09 -8.85
C ILE A 233 -13.10 -7.21 -8.77
N PRO A 234 -13.95 -7.38 -7.74
CA PRO A 234 -15.13 -6.57 -7.55
C PRO A 234 -14.82 -5.07 -7.52
N LYS A 235 -15.69 -4.28 -8.15
CA LYS A 235 -15.47 -2.83 -8.36
C LYS A 235 -15.52 -2.01 -7.06
N ASP A 236 -16.07 -2.59 -6.01
CA ASP A 236 -16.14 -2.06 -4.65
C ASP A 236 -14.95 -2.48 -3.75
N GLN A 237 -13.96 -3.20 -4.29
CA GLN A 237 -12.72 -3.57 -3.58
C GLN A 237 -11.54 -2.71 -4.04
N ALA A 238 -10.60 -2.43 -3.13
CA ALA A 238 -9.47 -1.55 -3.41
C ALA A 238 -8.33 -2.30 -4.10
N VAL A 239 -7.77 -1.72 -5.17
CA VAL A 239 -6.64 -2.29 -5.92
C VAL A 239 -5.49 -1.29 -6.00
N ILE A 240 -4.36 -1.69 -5.40
CA ILE A 240 -3.12 -0.91 -5.28
C ILE A 240 -2.03 -1.57 -6.12
N LEU A 241 -1.27 -0.76 -6.86
CA LEU A 241 -0.10 -1.18 -7.63
C LEU A 241 1.12 -0.48 -7.03
N ALA A 242 2.18 -1.20 -6.71
CA ALA A 242 3.33 -0.65 -6.00
C ALA A 242 4.63 -1.25 -6.53
N GLY A 243 5.68 -0.45 -6.63
CA GLY A 243 6.95 -0.96 -7.14
C GLY A 243 7.89 0.08 -7.69
N ASP A 244 9.02 -0.40 -8.20
CA ASP A 244 9.90 0.35 -9.10
C ASP A 244 9.39 0.18 -10.53
N PHE A 245 8.78 1.23 -11.07
CA PHE A 245 8.25 1.21 -12.42
C PHE A 245 9.32 1.55 -13.47
N ASN A 246 10.52 1.99 -13.06
CA ASN A 246 11.58 2.43 -13.97
C ASN A 246 11.13 3.49 -15.01
N ILE A 247 10.04 4.22 -14.71
CA ILE A 247 9.51 5.33 -15.50
C ILE A 247 9.71 6.60 -14.69
N SER A 248 10.27 7.63 -15.30
CA SER A 248 10.66 8.83 -14.57
C SER A 248 9.51 9.81 -14.35
N SER A 249 9.37 10.33 -13.13
CA SER A 249 8.39 11.39 -12.82
C SER A 249 8.62 12.70 -13.57
N ILE A 250 9.83 12.94 -14.08
CA ILE A 250 10.15 14.14 -14.87
C ILE A 250 9.95 13.94 -16.37
N ASP A 251 9.77 12.70 -16.83
CA ASP A 251 9.33 12.40 -18.20
C ASP A 251 7.80 12.37 -18.23
N GLN A 252 7.19 13.52 -18.52
CA GLN A 252 5.73 13.66 -18.51
C GLN A 252 5.02 12.70 -19.48
N SER A 253 5.63 12.41 -20.64
CA SER A 253 5.03 11.49 -21.60
C SER A 253 5.05 10.07 -21.06
N GLY A 254 6.23 9.59 -20.66
CA GLY A 254 6.35 8.25 -20.09
C GLY A 254 5.51 8.05 -18.84
N PHE A 255 5.44 9.08 -17.97
CA PHE A 255 4.58 9.06 -16.79
C PHE A 255 3.10 8.98 -17.13
N ASN A 256 2.63 9.70 -18.16
CA ASN A 256 1.24 9.61 -18.61
C ASN A 256 0.93 8.25 -19.24
N ASP A 257 1.85 7.70 -20.04
CA ASP A 257 1.73 6.36 -20.61
C ASP A 257 1.61 5.30 -19.50
N MET A 258 2.45 5.40 -18.46
CA MET A 258 2.39 4.50 -17.30
C MET A 258 0.99 4.45 -16.69
N LEU A 259 0.41 5.62 -16.38
CA LEU A 259 -0.92 5.70 -15.79
C LEU A 259 -2.02 5.19 -16.72
N ALA A 260 -1.88 5.43 -18.03
CA ALA A 260 -2.83 4.95 -19.04
C ALA A 260 -2.81 3.41 -19.16
N HIS A 261 -1.62 2.82 -19.32
CA HIS A 261 -1.44 1.38 -19.47
C HIS A 261 -1.80 0.61 -18.19
N ALA A 262 -1.44 1.14 -17.02
CA ALA A 262 -1.84 0.55 -15.73
C ALA A 262 -3.32 0.78 -15.37
N MET A 263 -4.02 1.68 -16.09
CA MET A 263 -5.31 2.27 -15.70
C MET A 263 -5.33 2.73 -14.24
N ALA A 264 -4.29 3.46 -13.84
CA ALA A 264 -4.08 3.86 -12.46
C ALA A 264 -4.09 5.38 -12.29
N LYS A 265 -4.15 5.81 -11.03
CA LYS A 265 -4.06 7.20 -10.59
C LYS A 265 -2.96 7.32 -9.54
N VAL A 266 -2.35 8.50 -9.50
CA VAL A 266 -1.42 8.94 -8.47
C VAL A 266 -1.40 10.46 -8.45
N THR A 267 -1.19 11.04 -7.29
CA THR A 267 -0.80 12.45 -7.16
C THR A 267 0.53 12.48 -6.43
N LEU A 268 1.55 13.13 -7.00
CA LEU A 268 2.84 13.29 -6.34
C LEU A 268 2.77 14.45 -5.33
N GLU A 269 3.31 14.27 -4.14
CA GLU A 269 3.54 15.40 -3.22
C GLU A 269 4.52 16.39 -3.87
N LYS A 270 4.28 17.69 -3.66
CA LYS A 270 5.15 18.73 -4.23
C LYS A 270 6.27 19.04 -3.24
N GLY A 271 7.50 19.09 -3.75
CA GLY A 271 8.69 19.27 -2.91
C GLY A 271 9.11 17.96 -2.25
N GLY A 272 10.30 17.97 -1.62
CA GLY A 272 10.94 16.76 -1.10
C GLY A 272 11.94 16.14 -2.09
N VAL A 273 12.42 14.95 -1.74
CA VAL A 273 13.42 14.20 -2.53
C VAL A 273 12.74 13.33 -3.59
N GLY A 274 13.45 13.01 -4.66
CA GLY A 274 13.05 11.95 -5.59
C GLY A 274 13.42 10.57 -5.04
N SER A 275 12.77 9.49 -5.50
CA SER A 275 13.20 8.13 -5.12
C SER A 275 14.61 7.82 -5.60
N ILE A 276 15.05 8.53 -6.64
CA ILE A 276 16.41 8.60 -7.12
C ILE A 276 16.95 10.01 -6.85
N SER A 277 17.85 10.13 -5.88
CA SER A 277 18.51 11.41 -5.55
C SER A 277 20.01 11.25 -5.43
N ASP A 278 20.77 11.75 -6.42
CA ASP A 278 22.22 11.81 -6.31
C ASP A 278 22.67 12.87 -5.30
N SER A 279 21.78 13.82 -4.97
CA SER A 279 22.06 14.98 -4.13
C SER A 279 21.95 14.66 -2.64
N THR A 280 21.01 13.80 -2.22
CA THR A 280 20.82 13.42 -0.81
C THR A 280 21.21 11.98 -0.49
N ASN A 281 21.26 11.06 -1.48
CA ASN A 281 21.64 9.66 -1.25
C ASN A 281 23.15 9.46 -1.39
N GLY A 282 23.84 9.30 -0.25
CA GLY A 282 25.29 9.14 -0.20
C GLY A 282 25.76 7.80 -0.76
N TYR A 283 24.99 6.74 -0.57
CA TYR A 283 25.29 5.41 -1.11
C TYR A 283 25.18 5.36 -2.63
N ARG A 284 24.13 5.96 -3.18
CA ARG A 284 23.98 6.14 -4.62
C ARG A 284 25.16 6.91 -5.23
N ARG A 285 25.54 8.03 -4.61
CA ARG A 285 26.68 8.85 -5.05
C ARG A 285 27.99 8.07 -4.99
N LEU A 286 28.14 7.19 -4.00
CA LEU A 286 29.28 6.29 -3.88
C LEU A 286 29.34 5.31 -5.06
N LEU A 287 28.24 4.63 -5.39
CA LEU A 287 28.15 3.69 -6.53
C LEU A 287 28.43 4.38 -7.87
N LYS A 288 27.93 5.60 -8.05
CA LYS A 288 28.13 6.39 -9.27
C LYS A 288 29.58 6.83 -9.48
N GLY A 289 30.29 7.07 -8.38
CA GLY A 289 31.69 7.50 -8.38
C GLY A 289 31.88 9.01 -8.58
N LYS A 290 33.02 9.51 -8.11
CA LYS A 290 33.33 10.96 -7.98
C LYS A 290 33.33 11.77 -9.29
N LYS A 291 33.47 11.11 -10.44
CA LYS A 291 33.61 11.77 -11.76
C LYS A 291 32.28 11.88 -12.51
N ALA A 292 31.21 11.29 -12.00
CA ALA A 292 29.94 11.28 -12.70
C ALA A 292 29.14 12.55 -12.38
N GLU A 293 28.62 13.21 -13.42
CA GLU A 293 27.77 14.40 -13.27
C GLU A 293 26.51 14.06 -12.47
N GLY A 294 26.07 14.93 -11.56
CA GLY A 294 24.84 14.71 -10.77
C GLY A 294 23.60 14.64 -11.67
N ARG A 295 22.71 13.69 -11.41
CA ARG A 295 21.38 13.65 -12.02
C ARG A 295 20.42 14.49 -11.18
N ALA A 296 19.46 15.14 -11.83
CA ALA A 296 18.34 15.76 -11.13
C ALA A 296 17.52 14.70 -10.38
N ASP A 297 17.01 15.07 -9.22
CA ASP A 297 16.13 14.22 -8.43
C ASP A 297 14.89 13.84 -9.24
N LEU A 298 14.56 12.56 -9.23
CA LEU A 298 13.40 12.00 -9.92
C LEU A 298 12.84 10.83 -9.13
N THR A 299 11.59 10.45 -9.43
CA THR A 299 10.94 9.28 -8.85
C THR A 299 10.78 8.22 -9.92
N LEU A 300 11.14 6.98 -9.61
CA LEU A 300 10.86 5.75 -10.37
C LEU A 300 9.92 4.80 -9.60
N ASP A 301 9.86 4.98 -8.27
CA ASP A 301 9.15 4.13 -7.34
C ASP A 301 7.79 4.75 -7.03
N TYR A 302 6.72 3.98 -7.26
CA TYR A 302 5.36 4.48 -7.13
C TYR A 302 4.48 3.55 -6.32
N VAL A 303 3.55 4.15 -5.59
CA VAL A 303 2.31 3.52 -5.15
C VAL A 303 1.17 4.18 -5.95
N LEU A 304 0.44 3.38 -6.70
CA LEU A 304 -0.66 3.78 -7.57
C LEU A 304 -1.95 3.06 -7.12
N PHE A 305 -3.10 3.58 -7.51
CA PHE A 305 -4.38 2.90 -7.29
C PHE A 305 -5.19 2.85 -8.58
N ARG A 306 -5.89 1.73 -8.82
CA ARG A 306 -6.69 1.55 -10.04
C ARG A 306 -7.83 2.57 -10.10
N ARG A 307 -8.06 3.13 -11.29
CA ARG A 307 -9.08 4.17 -11.52
C ARG A 307 -10.50 3.63 -11.65
N ASP A 308 -10.63 2.31 -11.80
CA ASP A 308 -11.84 1.57 -12.13
C ASP A 308 -12.24 0.58 -11.02
N HIS A 309 -11.80 0.82 -9.78
CA HIS A 309 -12.07 0.03 -8.57
C HIS A 309 -12.39 1.00 -7.41
N LEU A 310 -12.51 0.51 -6.16
CA LEU A 310 -12.83 1.37 -5.03
C LEU A 310 -11.86 2.55 -4.95
N GLN A 311 -12.40 3.76 -4.98
CA GLN A 311 -11.61 4.98 -4.90
C GLN A 311 -11.42 5.40 -3.44
N PRO A 312 -10.25 5.93 -3.07
CA PRO A 312 -10.04 6.49 -1.74
C PRO A 312 -10.96 7.70 -1.50
N MET A 313 -11.45 7.82 -0.26
CA MET A 313 -12.24 8.95 0.23
C MET A 313 -11.38 10.21 0.43
N ASN A 314 -10.10 10.01 0.78
CA ASN A 314 -9.13 11.09 0.86
C ASN A 314 -8.54 11.44 -0.52
N LYS A 315 -7.68 12.46 -0.58
CA LYS A 315 -6.87 12.80 -1.75
C LYS A 315 -5.44 12.32 -1.52
N PRO A 316 -5.14 11.02 -1.67
CA PRO A 316 -3.86 10.48 -1.29
C PRO A 316 -2.76 11.05 -2.17
N LYS A 317 -1.60 11.28 -1.58
CA LYS A 317 -0.41 11.78 -2.27
C LYS A 317 0.76 10.85 -2.03
N LEU A 318 1.54 10.61 -3.06
CA LEU A 318 2.78 9.83 -3.00
C LEU A 318 3.86 10.72 -2.41
N GLN A 319 4.44 10.27 -1.32
CA GLN A 319 5.60 10.91 -0.70
C GLN A 319 6.79 9.99 -0.87
N VAL A 320 7.91 10.52 -1.36
CA VAL A 320 9.20 9.83 -1.23
C VAL A 320 9.81 10.29 0.08
N ILE A 321 10.31 9.34 0.85
CA ILE A 321 10.89 9.58 2.16
C ILE A 321 12.40 9.57 2.04
N ASP A 322 13.09 10.58 2.58
CA ASP A 322 14.55 10.57 2.76
C ASP A 322 14.95 9.53 3.82
N PHE A 323 14.85 8.26 3.43
CA PHE A 323 14.84 7.10 4.31
C PHE A 323 16.27 6.67 4.63
N LYS A 324 16.70 6.99 5.84
CA LYS A 324 18.05 6.74 6.34
C LYS A 324 17.97 6.03 7.68
N SER A 325 18.89 5.12 7.92
CA SER A 325 19.08 4.54 9.25
C SER A 325 19.51 5.62 10.24
N SER A 326 19.00 5.56 11.46
CA SER A 326 19.42 6.42 12.59
C SER A 326 20.89 6.16 12.99
N VAL A 327 21.40 4.96 12.71
CA VAL A 327 22.78 4.55 12.93
C VAL A 327 23.49 4.39 11.59
N ALA A 328 24.69 4.98 11.46
CA ALA A 328 25.48 4.82 10.26
C ALA A 328 26.07 3.41 10.17
N TRP A 329 26.09 2.85 8.96
CA TRP A 329 26.80 1.62 8.68
C TRP A 329 28.17 1.94 8.08
N ARG A 330 29.13 1.04 8.33
CA ARG A 330 30.50 1.15 7.84
C ARG A 330 30.79 0.13 6.74
N GLY A 331 31.26 0.62 5.60
CA GLY A 331 31.77 -0.19 4.49
C GLY A 331 33.29 -0.17 4.44
N ASP A 332 33.93 -1.31 4.72
CA ASP A 332 35.38 -1.44 4.61
C ASP A 332 35.78 -1.72 3.15
N ARG A 333 36.74 -0.94 2.62
CA ARG A 333 37.19 -1.05 1.23
C ARG A 333 38.66 -1.45 1.17
N LEU A 334 39.00 -2.35 0.24
CA LEU A 334 40.33 -2.95 0.19
C LEU A 334 41.45 -1.96 -0.18
N PHE A 335 41.20 -1.08 -1.17
CA PHE A 335 42.20 -0.14 -1.70
C PHE A 335 41.74 1.33 -1.67
N LYS A 336 40.63 1.61 -0.99
CA LYS A 336 40.05 2.96 -0.86
C LYS A 336 39.77 3.22 0.63
N PRO A 337 39.68 4.48 1.08
CA PRO A 337 39.26 4.78 2.45
C PRO A 337 37.91 4.13 2.76
N ASN A 338 37.66 3.73 4.00
CA ASN A 338 36.35 3.20 4.37
C ASN A 338 35.25 4.26 4.16
N VAL A 339 34.01 3.81 4.06
CA VAL A 339 32.83 4.69 3.98
C VAL A 339 31.96 4.49 5.21
N GLU A 340 31.30 5.56 5.61
CA GLU A 340 30.29 5.56 6.64
C GLU A 340 29.09 6.34 6.11
N LEU A 341 27.94 5.68 6.05
CA LEU A 341 26.74 6.17 5.39
C LEU A 341 25.49 5.70 6.15
N ASN A 342 24.36 6.39 5.93
CA ASN A 342 23.07 6.05 6.54
C ASN A 342 22.03 5.57 5.52
N ASP A 343 22.30 5.75 4.21
CA ASP A 343 21.42 5.31 3.13
C ASP A 343 21.42 3.79 3.00
N LEU A 344 20.24 3.18 2.94
CA LEU A 344 20.08 1.72 2.98
C LEU A 344 19.88 1.07 1.61
N SER A 345 19.68 1.88 0.57
CA SER A 345 19.59 1.48 -0.83
C SER A 345 19.96 2.70 -1.69
N ASP A 346 20.19 2.48 -2.99
CA ASP A 346 20.39 3.58 -3.95
C ASP A 346 19.05 4.20 -4.42
N HIS A 347 17.94 3.63 -3.95
CA HIS A 347 16.59 4.17 -4.00
C HIS A 347 16.16 4.66 -2.61
N TYR A 348 15.26 5.63 -2.58
CA TYR A 348 14.42 5.95 -1.43
C TYR A 348 13.02 5.33 -1.59
N PRO A 349 12.38 4.88 -0.50
CA PRO A 349 11.04 4.34 -0.56
C PRO A 349 10.01 5.43 -0.86
N ALA A 350 8.94 5.00 -1.54
CA ALA A 350 7.75 5.82 -1.77
C ALA A 350 6.58 5.27 -0.95
N ILE A 351 5.85 6.15 -0.28
CA ILE A 351 4.76 5.80 0.63
C ILE A 351 3.49 6.58 0.28
N MET A 352 2.34 5.95 0.49
CA MET A 352 1.04 6.58 0.32
C MET A 352 0.05 6.06 1.35
N GLN A 353 -0.73 6.99 1.92
CA GLN A 353 -1.83 6.66 2.83
C GLN A 353 -3.17 6.86 2.14
N PHE A 354 -4.01 5.84 2.20
CA PHE A 354 -5.37 5.81 1.67
C PHE A 354 -6.38 5.78 2.82
N GLU A 355 -7.52 6.39 2.60
CA GLU A 355 -8.72 6.19 3.43
C GLU A 355 -9.80 5.59 2.55
N PHE A 356 -10.24 4.37 2.83
CA PHE A 356 -11.30 3.70 2.07
C PHE A 356 -12.56 3.58 2.90
N SER A 357 -13.72 3.67 2.26
CA SER A 357 -14.99 3.37 2.89
C SER A 357 -15.06 1.88 3.22
N VAL A 358 -15.55 1.54 4.41
CA VAL A 358 -15.85 0.15 4.77
C VAL A 358 -17.34 -0.01 5.03
N SER A 359 -17.87 -1.20 4.75
CA SER A 359 -19.27 -1.55 5.00
C SER A 359 -19.56 -1.49 6.51
N ASP A 360 -20.75 -0.98 6.84
CA ASP A 360 -21.24 -0.86 8.22
C ASP A 360 -21.74 -2.19 8.81
#